data_AF-A0A2D7T263-F1
#
_entry.id   AF-A0A2D7T263-F1
#
_cell.length_a   1.000
_cell.length_b   1.000
_cell.length_c   1.000
_cell.angle_alpha   90.00
_cell.angle_beta   90.00
_cell.angle_gamma   90.00
#
_symmetry.space_group_name_H-M   'P 1'
#
loop_
_entity.id
_entity.type
_entity.pdbx_description
1 polymer ?
#
loop_
_entity_poly.entity_id
_entity_poly.type
_entity_poly.pdbx_seq_one_letter_code
_entity_poly.pdbx_strand_id
1 'polypeptide(L)'
;MPGVTFFPLEDVPFLSLFFNFYGYYLPIFLYATWTSTALFDLFISKYQSNSSKIVWTLIVMFIPVLGSLIYHMFVAREIDVVVRSTMILGGITIMIIVFLYLGLAL
;
A
#
# COMPACT_ATOMS: atom_id res chain seq x y z
N MET A 1 -30.45 -23.34 -13.70
CA MET A 1 -29.37 -22.37 -13.99
C MET A 1 -28.08 -23.17 -14.09
N PRO A 2 -27.37 -23.15 -15.23
CA PRO A 2 -26.11 -23.85 -15.34
C PRO A 2 -25.17 -23.33 -14.26
N GLY A 3 -24.61 -24.28 -13.52
CA GLY A 3 -23.93 -24.08 -12.26
C GLY A 3 -22.80 -23.07 -12.38
N VAL A 4 -22.72 -22.23 -11.36
CA VAL A 4 -21.52 -21.51 -10.98
C VAL A 4 -20.40 -22.56 -10.98
N THR A 5 -19.53 -22.53 -11.99
CA THR A 5 -18.38 -23.42 -12.05
C THR A 5 -17.53 -23.10 -10.84
N PHE A 6 -17.62 -23.98 -9.84
CA PHE A 6 -16.71 -24.03 -8.71
C PHE A 6 -15.30 -23.98 -9.31
N PHE A 7 -14.55 -22.93 -9.00
CA PHE A 7 -13.16 -22.80 -9.43
C PHE A 7 -12.46 -24.13 -9.09
N PRO A 8 -11.84 -24.85 -10.05
CA PRO A 8 -11.19 -26.11 -9.74
C PRO A 8 -9.94 -25.80 -8.91
N LEU A 9 -10.10 -25.75 -7.59
CA LEU A 9 -9.03 -25.48 -6.63
C LEU A 9 -8.20 -26.73 -6.31
N GLU A 10 -8.62 -27.91 -6.78
CA GLU A 10 -7.90 -29.17 -6.54
C GLU A 10 -6.47 -29.16 -7.12
N ASP A 11 -6.26 -28.49 -8.26
CA ASP A 11 -4.99 -28.50 -8.98
C ASP A 11 -4.14 -27.23 -8.78
N VAL A 12 -4.66 -26.21 -8.06
CA VAL A 12 -3.93 -24.96 -7.80
C VAL A 12 -3.24 -25.05 -6.44
N PRO A 13 -1.89 -25.05 -6.38
CA PRO A 13 -1.18 -25.02 -5.11
C PRO A 13 -1.64 -23.82 -4.27
N PHE A 14 -1.95 -24.05 -2.99
CA PHE A 14 -2.38 -22.98 -2.06
C PHE A 14 -1.47 -21.76 -2.10
N LEU A 15 -0.16 -21.98 -2.24
CA LEU A 15 0.84 -20.92 -2.32
C LEU A 15 0.66 -20.05 -3.57
N SER A 16 0.41 -20.65 -4.73
CA SER A 16 0.11 -19.93 -5.97
C SER A 16 -1.18 -19.12 -5.83
N LEU A 17 -2.23 -19.70 -5.24
CA LEU A 17 -3.47 -18.98 -4.96
C LEU A 17 -3.19 -17.77 -4.06
N PHE A 18 -2.52 -17.98 -2.93
CA PHE A 18 -2.18 -16.94 -1.96
C PHE A 18 -1.40 -15.79 -2.59
N PHE A 19 -0.34 -16.08 -3.35
CA PHE A 19 0.48 -15.04 -3.98
C PHE A 19 -0.23 -14.33 -5.13
N ASN A 20 -1.13 -14.99 -5.86
CA ASN A 20 -1.95 -14.31 -6.88
C ASN A 20 -2.91 -13.32 -6.23
N PHE A 21 -3.58 -13.71 -5.14
CA PHE A 21 -4.42 -12.81 -4.35
C PHE A 21 -3.60 -11.64 -3.79
N TYR A 22 -2.45 -11.93 -3.17
CA TYR A 22 -1.57 -10.88 -2.66
C TYR A 22 -1.07 -9.96 -3.79
N GLY A 23 -0.60 -10.49 -4.91
CA GLY A 23 -0.10 -9.68 -6.02
C GLY A 23 -1.14 -8.70 -6.56
N TYR A 24 -2.41 -9.13 -6.61
CA TYR A 24 -3.51 -8.29 -7.06
C TYR A 24 -3.93 -7.24 -6.03
N TYR A 25 -4.12 -7.62 -4.76
CA TYR A 25 -4.69 -6.74 -3.74
C TYR A 25 -3.66 -5.92 -2.95
N LEU A 26 -2.41 -6.37 -2.89
CA LEU A 26 -1.38 -5.72 -2.08
C LEU A 26 -1.17 -4.24 -2.42
N PRO A 27 -1.10 -3.80 -3.69
CA PRO A 27 -0.98 -2.38 -4.01
C PRO A 27 -2.15 -1.55 -3.47
N ILE A 28 -3.36 -2.13 -3.47
CA ILE A 28 -4.58 -1.47 -2.97
C ILE A 28 -4.51 -1.34 -1.44
N PHE A 29 -4.09 -2.39 -0.74
CA PHE A 29 -3.92 -2.35 0.72
C PHE A 29 -2.83 -1.35 1.13
N LEU A 30 -1.68 -1.36 0.44
CA LEU A 30 -0.62 -0.37 0.69
C LEU A 30 -1.11 1.04 0.44
N TYR A 31 -1.84 1.27 -0.66
CA TYR A 31 -2.44 2.57 -0.92
C TYR A 31 -3.39 2.99 0.21
N ALA A 32 -4.33 2.13 0.61
CA ALA A 32 -5.29 2.45 1.67
C ALA A 32 -4.60 2.75 3.01
N THR A 33 -3.63 1.92 3.42
CA THR A 33 -2.91 2.07 4.69
C THR A 33 -1.98 3.27 4.69
N TRP A 34 -1.17 3.46 3.65
CA TRP A 34 -0.23 4.59 3.60
C TRP A 34 -0.95 5.93 3.40
N THR A 35 -2.03 5.96 2.62
CA THR A 35 -2.81 7.19 2.42
C THR A 35 -3.58 7.58 3.67
N SER A 36 -4.24 6.65 4.35
CA SER A 36 -4.96 6.96 5.60
C SER A 36 -4.02 7.48 6.69
N THR A 37 -2.84 6.88 6.84
CA THR A 37 -1.83 7.35 7.80
C THR A 37 -1.22 8.69 7.39
N ALA A 38 -0.99 8.94 6.10
CA ALA A 38 -0.52 10.25 5.63
C ALA A 38 -1.55 11.37 5.87
N LEU A 39 -2.84 11.08 5.62
CA LEU A 39 -3.93 12.00 5.92
C LEU A 39 -4.06 12.26 7.42
N PHE A 40 -3.83 11.24 8.26
CA PHE A 40 -3.79 11.40 9.71
C PHE A 40 -2.63 12.31 10.16
N ASP A 41 -1.41 12.11 9.65
CA ASP A 41 -0.27 13.01 9.92
C ASP A 41 -0.58 14.45 9.45
N LEU A 42 -1.16 14.63 8.26
CA LEU A 42 -1.61 15.94 7.76
C LEU A 42 -2.67 16.62 8.66
N PHE A 43 -3.55 15.81 9.25
CA PHE A 43 -4.60 16.30 10.16
C PHE A 43 -3.99 16.83 11.47
N ILE A 44 -3.12 16.06 12.11
CA ILE A 44 -2.51 16.43 13.41
C ILE A 44 -1.33 17.39 13.28
N SER A 45 -0.71 17.46 12.10
CA SER A 45 0.51 18.23 11.87
C SER A 45 0.33 19.74 12.00
N LYS A 46 1.39 20.35 12.52
CA LYS A 46 1.48 21.81 12.71
C LYS A 46 2.11 22.50 11.50
N TYR A 47 1.67 22.20 10.27
CA TYR A 47 2.14 22.94 9.09
C TYR A 47 1.84 24.43 9.27
N GLN A 48 2.83 25.25 8.97
CA GLN A 48 2.67 26.70 9.02
C GLN A 48 1.82 27.25 7.86
N SER A 49 1.69 26.48 6.77
CA SER A 49 0.94 26.90 5.58
C SER A 49 -0.22 25.97 5.25
N ASN A 50 -1.42 26.56 5.13
CA ASN A 50 -2.62 25.87 4.67
C ASN A 50 -2.51 25.41 3.22
N SER A 51 -1.80 26.15 2.36
CA SER A 51 -1.62 25.73 0.96
C SER A 51 -0.80 24.45 0.86
N SER A 52 0.21 24.27 1.71
CA SER A 52 1.01 23.05 1.76
C SER A 52 0.16 21.84 2.19
N LYS A 53 -0.73 22.02 3.19
CA LYS A 53 -1.67 20.96 3.58
C LYS A 53 -2.57 20.53 2.42
N ILE A 54 -3.14 21.49 1.69
CA ILE A 54 -4.02 21.21 0.54
C ILE A 54 -3.25 20.45 -0.55
N VAL A 55 -2.06 20.94 -0.93
CA VAL A 55 -1.25 20.31 -1.98
C VAL A 55 -0.89 18.87 -1.61
N TRP A 56 -0.42 18.63 -0.38
CA TRP A 56 -0.08 17.28 0.05
C TRP A 56 -1.31 16.37 0.15
N THR A 57 -2.45 16.90 0.60
CA THR A 57 -3.72 16.16 0.62
C THR A 57 -4.12 15.70 -0.78
N LEU A 58 -3.98 16.56 -1.79
CA LEU A 58 -4.23 16.20 -3.19
C LEU A 58 -3.22 15.17 -3.69
N ILE A 59 -1.93 15.35 -3.42
CA ILE A 59 -0.87 14.41 -3.84
C ILE A 59 -1.12 13.00 -3.31
N VAL A 60 -1.41 12.86 -2.01
CA VAL A 60 -1.61 11.53 -1.41
C VAL A 60 -2.91 10.84 -1.87
N MET A 61 -3.93 11.61 -2.25
CA MET A 61 -5.19 11.06 -2.76
C MET A 61 -5.19 10.77 -4.26
N PHE A 62 -4.45 11.54 -5.06
CA PHE A 62 -4.51 11.43 -6.52
C PHE A 62 -3.29 10.73 -7.15
N ILE A 63 -2.21 10.51 -6.40
CA ILE A 63 -1.05 9.75 -6.86
C ILE A 63 -0.97 8.44 -6.04
N PRO A 64 -1.62 7.34 -6.51
CA PRO A 64 -1.72 6.10 -5.75
C PRO A 64 -0.35 5.53 -5.40
N VAL A 65 -0.22 5.08 -4.15
CA VAL A 65 0.99 4.50 -3.53
C VAL A 65 2.18 5.46 -3.46
N LEU A 66 2.61 6.05 -4.57
CA LEU A 66 3.78 6.93 -4.66
C LEU A 66 3.57 8.25 -3.89
N GLY A 67 2.37 8.84 -3.96
CA GLY A 67 2.09 10.10 -3.26
C GLY A 67 2.25 9.96 -1.75
N SER A 68 1.65 8.90 -1.18
CA SER A 68 1.76 8.59 0.25
C SER A 68 3.14 8.09 0.64
N LEU A 69 3.83 7.31 -0.21
CA LEU A 69 5.22 6.90 0.02
C LEU A 69 6.15 8.12 0.14
N ILE A 70 6.13 9.01 -0.84
CA ILE A 70 6.95 10.24 -0.86
C ILE A 70 6.62 11.10 0.37
N TYR A 71 5.34 11.24 0.70
CA TYR A 71 4.91 11.98 1.88
C TYR A 71 5.58 11.45 3.15
N HIS A 72 5.50 10.13 3.39
CA HIS A 72 6.09 9.51 4.58
C HIS A 72 7.62 9.60 4.61
N MET A 73 8.28 9.53 3.46
CA MET A 73 9.74 9.59 3.40
C MET A 73 10.30 10.99 3.68
N PHE A 74 9.64 12.05 3.22
CA PHE A 74 10.24 13.39 3.19
C PHE A 74 9.48 14.44 3.99
N VAL A 75 8.21 14.21 4.30
CA VAL A 75 7.30 15.28 4.71
C VAL A 75 6.65 15.00 6.06
N ALA A 76 6.27 13.75 6.32
CA ALA A 76 5.66 13.36 7.59
C ALA A 76 6.59 13.68 8.77
N ARG A 77 6.03 14.14 9.89
CA ARG A 77 6.82 14.53 11.08
C ARG A 77 6.23 14.10 12.41
N GLU A 78 4.93 13.82 12.47
CA GLU A 78 4.23 13.61 13.74
C GLU A 78 4.13 12.11 14.07
N ILE A 79 4.08 11.23 13.05
CA ILE A 79 4.17 9.78 13.24
C ILE A 79 5.57 9.39 13.73
N ASP A 80 5.61 8.54 14.76
CA ASP A 80 6.85 7.94 15.28
C ASP A 80 7.70 7.31 14.15
N VAL A 81 9.01 7.57 14.21
CA VAL A 81 9.94 7.18 13.14
C VAL A 81 10.04 5.66 12.99
N VAL A 82 9.95 4.89 14.08
CA VAL A 82 10.02 3.42 14.03
C VAL A 82 8.76 2.87 13.39
N VAL A 83 7.59 3.36 13.80
CA VAL A 83 6.31 2.95 13.20
C VAL A 83 6.28 3.30 11.71
N ARG A 84 6.67 4.52 11.35
CA ARG A 84 6.71 4.96 9.95
C ARG A 84 7.69 4.15 9.11
N SER A 85 8.91 3.93 9.60
CA SER A 85 9.92 3.16 8.88
C SER A 85 9.54 1.70 8.71
N THR A 86 8.99 1.06 9.74
CA THR A 86 8.53 -0.34 9.64
C THR A 86 7.34 -0.48 8.71
N MET A 87 6.42 0.47 8.70
CA MET A 87 5.29 0.52 7.75
C MET A 87 5.76 0.64 6.29
N ILE A 88 6.70 1.55 6.01
CA ILE A 88 7.23 1.75 4.64
C ILE A 88 8.06 0.53 4.23
N LEU A 89 9.07 0.17 5.02
CA LEU A 89 10.00 -0.90 4.67
C LEU A 89 9.29 -2.24 4.61
N GLY A 90 8.39 -2.54 5.57
CA GLY A 90 7.59 -3.76 5.55
C GLY A 90 6.71 -3.86 4.30
N GLY A 91 6.06 -2.75 3.90
CA GLY A 91 5.27 -2.69 2.68
C GLY A 91 6.09 -2.89 1.40
N ILE A 92 7.27 -2.27 1.31
CA ILE A 92 8.20 -2.46 0.19
C ILE A 92 8.72 -3.91 0.15
N THR A 93 9.14 -4.44 1.30
CA THR A 93 9.66 -5.81 1.41
C THR A 93 8.63 -6.83 0.96
N ILE A 94 7.37 -6.74 1.43
CA ILE A 94 6.33 -7.70 1.02
C ILE A 94 5.99 -7.57 -0.46
N MET A 95 5.99 -6.35 -1.01
CA MET A 95 5.79 -6.12 -2.44
C MET A 95 6.89 -6.78 -3.28
N ILE A 96 8.15 -6.62 -2.89
CA ILE A 96 9.29 -7.28 -3.54
C ILE A 96 9.15 -8.80 -3.48
N ILE A 97 8.85 -9.37 -2.31
CA ILE A 97 8.71 -10.83 -2.14
C ILE A 97 7.60 -11.38 -3.06
N VAL A 98 6.42 -10.76 -3.04
CA VAL A 98 5.26 -11.20 -3.83
C VAL A 98 5.56 -11.08 -5.33
N PHE A 99 6.12 -9.97 -5.78
CA PHE A 99 6.40 -9.77 -7.21
C PHE A 99 7.55 -10.64 -7.71
N LEU A 100 8.57 -10.89 -6.89
CA LEU A 100 9.63 -11.84 -7.25
C LEU A 100 9.06 -13.26 -7.39
N TYR A 101 8.22 -13.71 -6.44
CA TYR A 101 7.59 -15.03 -6.54
C TYR A 101 6.74 -15.15 -7.81
N LEU A 102 5.87 -14.18 -8.08
CA LEU A 102 5.01 -14.19 -9.26
C LEU A 102 5.82 -14.09 -10.56
N GLY A 103 6.87 -13.28 -10.59
CA GLY A 103 7.74 -13.14 -11.76
C GLY A 103 8.57 -14.39 -12.07
N LEU A 104 8.93 -15.18 -11.06
CA LEU A 104 9.62 -16.47 -11.23
C LEU A 104 8.67 -17.64 -11.52
N ALA A 105 7.38 -17.47 -11.26
CA ALA A 105 6.34 -18.48 -11.47
C ALA A 105 5.66 -18.40 -12.86
N LEU A 106 5.99 -17.36 -13.65
CA LEU A 106 5.63 -17.21 -15.07
C LEU A 106 6.59 -17.98 -15.97
#